data_AF-A0A5N9HFA0-F1
#
_entry.id   AF-A0A5N9HFA0-F1
#
_cell.length_a   1.000
_cell.length_b   1.000
_cell.length_c   1.000
_cell.angle_alpha   90.00
_cell.angle_beta   90.00
_cell.angle_gamma   90.00
#
_symmetry.space_group_name_H-M   'P 1'
#
loop_
_entity.id
_entity.type
_entity.pdbx_description
1 polymer ?
#
loop_
_entity_poly.entity_id
_entity_poly.type
_entity_poly.pdbx_seq_one_letter_code
_entity_poly.pdbx_strand_id
1 'polypeptide(L)'
;MSKLEDLFRRAATRTPQPLGFGTAARDESGSGILLIGYARSQDISKSPELSKTDVDAIVLDSGGKAVSKTAANALENAVWGSENAQFDAESIEELKGQGCDFLIFDAAATSSMAVNDDDLSSFLHVSGELDRMTAAAVNVLGFTGLSLVDALAGSSLDVQQLIDLAKLQAQVEGPLLVRGSRVYATSEITALRNAGVNALLVALDDADTIREIRGNMRQVQPKRSSSRSSSWSALAPHSPDEEDE
;
A
#
# COMPACT_ATOMS: atom_id res chain seq x y z
N MET A 1 7.26 -6.08 14.94
CA MET A 1 6.81 -4.89 14.19
C MET A 1 7.68 -4.75 12.96
N SER A 2 7.09 -4.86 11.77
CA SER A 2 7.81 -4.91 10.49
C SER A 2 8.20 -3.52 9.98
N LYS A 3 9.30 -3.46 9.19
CA LYS A 3 9.78 -2.22 8.56
C LYS A 3 8.77 -1.60 7.59
N LEU A 4 7.91 -2.43 6.98
CA LEU A 4 6.94 -1.98 6.00
C LEU A 4 5.74 -1.26 6.65
N GLU A 5 5.31 -1.68 7.83
CA GLU A 5 4.33 -0.95 8.64
C GLU A 5 4.86 0.43 9.05
N ASP A 6 6.16 0.51 9.37
CA ASP A 6 6.83 1.78 9.65
C ASP A 6 6.86 2.71 8.43
N LEU A 7 7.04 2.16 7.22
CA LEU A 7 6.95 2.93 5.98
C LEU A 7 5.53 3.45 5.74
N PHE A 8 4.50 2.60 5.90
CA PHE A 8 3.11 3.05 5.77
C PHE A 8 2.73 4.08 6.82
N ARG A 9 3.17 3.88 8.07
CA ARG A 9 2.96 4.87 9.14
C ARG A 9 3.64 6.18 8.77
N ARG A 10 4.89 6.19 8.30
CA ARG A 10 5.58 7.41 7.85
C ARG A 10 4.89 8.07 6.66
N ALA A 11 4.39 7.30 5.70
CA ALA A 11 3.62 7.83 4.57
C ALA A 11 2.27 8.42 5.01
N ALA A 12 1.64 7.85 6.05
CA ALA A 12 0.35 8.28 6.59
C ALA A 12 0.46 9.44 7.60
N THR A 13 1.43 9.39 8.51
CA THR A 13 1.78 10.47 9.44
C THR A 13 2.66 11.46 8.72
N ARG A 14 2.04 12.50 8.14
CA ARG A 14 2.76 13.76 8.06
C ARG A 14 3.18 14.13 9.47
N THR A 15 4.48 14.20 9.71
CA THR A 15 5.01 14.99 10.81
C THR A 15 4.31 16.36 10.72
N PRO A 16 3.52 16.77 11.73
CA PRO A 16 2.88 18.08 11.67
C PRO A 16 3.97 19.11 11.41
N GLN A 17 3.71 20.05 10.49
CA GLN A 17 4.63 21.17 10.30
C GLN A 17 4.91 21.77 11.68
N PRO A 18 6.18 21.89 12.10
CA PRO A 18 6.47 22.66 13.30
C PRO A 18 5.89 24.06 13.06
N LEU A 19 4.99 24.49 13.95
CA LEU A 19 4.48 25.85 14.00
C LEU A 19 5.65 26.78 14.34
N GLY A 20 6.44 27.16 13.34
CA GLY A 20 7.62 28.00 13.50
C GLY A 20 8.26 28.38 12.17
N PHE A 21 8.90 29.56 12.12
CA PHE A 21 9.55 30.16 10.95
C PHE A 21 10.83 29.42 10.48
N GLY A 22 10.97 28.13 10.81
CA GLY A 22 12.06 27.28 10.34
C GLY A 22 11.69 26.62 9.03
N THR A 23 12.61 26.62 8.06
CA THR A 23 12.47 25.85 6.82
C THR A 23 12.49 24.36 7.16
N ALA A 24 11.31 23.76 7.30
CA ALA A 24 11.20 22.30 7.40
C ALA A 24 11.64 21.68 6.07
N ALA A 25 12.58 20.74 6.13
CA ALA A 25 12.88 19.87 5.01
C ALA A 25 11.57 19.15 4.61
N ARG A 26 11.15 19.37 3.37
CA ARG A 26 9.97 18.73 2.79
C ARG A 26 10.24 17.22 2.78
N ASP A 27 9.50 16.48 3.58
CA ASP A 27 9.50 15.02 3.50
C ASP A 27 9.10 14.63 2.07
N GLU A 28 9.97 13.91 1.37
CA GLU A 28 9.87 13.67 -0.08
C GLU A 28 8.72 12.71 -0.45
N SER A 29 8.06 12.13 0.56
CA SER A 29 6.86 11.30 0.47
C SER A 29 5.58 12.12 0.16
N GLY A 30 5.66 13.02 -0.83
CA GLY A 30 4.64 14.04 -1.11
C GLY A 30 3.25 13.49 -1.51
N SER A 31 3.18 12.25 -2.01
CA SER A 31 1.96 11.63 -2.52
C SER A 31 1.08 10.99 -1.42
N GLY A 32 1.65 10.55 -0.31
CA GLY A 32 0.95 9.68 0.66
C GLY A 32 0.63 8.28 0.12
N ILE A 33 1.24 7.89 -1.01
CA ILE A 33 1.23 6.54 -1.60
C ILE A 33 2.68 6.06 -1.69
N LEU A 34 2.94 4.80 -1.35
CA LEU A 34 4.24 4.15 -1.54
C LEU A 34 4.34 3.50 -2.93
N LEU A 35 5.53 3.54 -3.53
CA LEU A 35 5.83 2.84 -4.78
C LEU A 35 6.57 1.54 -4.47
N ILE A 36 5.94 0.41 -4.73
CA ILE A 36 6.48 -0.92 -4.46
C ILE A 36 6.85 -1.57 -5.79
N GLY A 37 8.11 -1.98 -5.94
CA GLY A 37 8.55 -2.74 -7.10
C GLY A 37 8.09 -4.19 -7.03
N TYR A 38 7.65 -4.76 -8.13
CA TYR A 38 7.30 -6.18 -8.26
C TYR A 38 8.22 -6.85 -9.27
N ALA A 39 8.85 -7.94 -8.88
CA ALA A 39 9.71 -8.73 -9.76
C ALA A 39 9.61 -10.22 -9.44
N ARG A 40 10.00 -11.06 -10.39
CA ARG A 40 10.22 -12.48 -10.09
C ARG A 40 11.59 -12.65 -9.44
N SER A 41 11.70 -13.59 -8.52
CA SER A 41 12.96 -13.97 -7.86
C SER A 41 14.10 -14.22 -8.87
N GLN A 42 13.77 -14.82 -10.03
CA GLN A 42 14.72 -15.11 -11.09
C GLN A 42 15.27 -13.86 -11.79
N ASP A 43 14.47 -12.80 -11.88
CA ASP A 43 14.83 -11.57 -12.59
C ASP A 43 15.76 -10.71 -11.73
N ILE A 44 15.51 -10.62 -10.42
CA ILE A 44 16.46 -9.98 -9.48
C ILE A 44 17.78 -10.75 -9.42
N SER A 45 17.73 -12.08 -9.46
CA SER A 45 18.95 -12.91 -9.45
C SER A 45 19.82 -12.68 -10.70
N LYS A 46 19.21 -12.38 -11.85
CA LYS A 46 19.91 -12.10 -13.10
C LYS A 46 20.34 -10.64 -13.22
N SER A 47 19.53 -9.72 -12.70
CA SER A 47 19.72 -8.29 -12.79
C SER A 47 19.63 -7.65 -11.40
N PRO A 48 20.71 -7.70 -10.59
CA PRO A 48 20.72 -7.10 -9.25
C PRO A 48 20.61 -5.57 -9.29
N GLU A 49 20.72 -4.94 -10.47
CA GLU A 49 20.46 -3.52 -10.64
C GLU A 49 18.99 -3.14 -10.40
N LEU A 50 18.06 -4.09 -10.55
CA LEU A 50 16.63 -3.87 -10.30
C LEU A 50 16.34 -3.50 -8.84
N SER A 51 17.15 -3.98 -7.89
CA SER A 51 16.99 -3.65 -6.47
C SER A 51 17.46 -2.23 -6.12
N LYS A 52 18.22 -1.58 -7.01
CA LYS A 52 18.68 -0.19 -6.87
C LYS A 52 17.73 0.83 -7.50
N THR A 53 16.60 0.36 -8.03
CA THR A 53 15.59 1.26 -8.58
C THR A 53 15.00 2.12 -7.47
N ASP A 54 14.59 3.33 -7.81
CA ASP A 54 13.98 4.29 -6.88
C ASP A 54 12.57 3.78 -6.50
N VAL A 55 12.50 2.78 -5.62
CA VAL A 55 11.29 2.17 -5.05
C VAL A 55 11.38 2.12 -3.52
N ASP A 56 10.24 2.13 -2.83
CA ASP A 56 10.19 2.17 -1.36
C ASP A 56 10.28 0.77 -0.73
N ALA A 57 9.76 -0.23 -1.44
CA ALA A 57 9.86 -1.65 -1.08
C ALA A 57 9.82 -2.53 -2.35
N ILE A 58 10.20 -3.81 -2.22
CA ILE A 58 10.21 -4.77 -3.33
C ILE A 58 9.40 -6.02 -2.96
N VAL A 59 8.49 -6.44 -3.83
CA VAL A 59 7.77 -7.71 -3.77
C VAL A 59 8.39 -8.67 -4.77
N LEU A 60 8.76 -9.85 -4.27
CA LEU A 60 9.28 -10.94 -5.07
C LEU A 60 8.24 -12.05 -5.24
N ASP A 61 7.95 -12.42 -6.48
CA ASP A 61 7.37 -13.73 -6.76
C ASP A 61 8.48 -14.77 -6.63
N SER A 62 8.52 -15.43 -5.46
CA SER A 62 9.48 -16.49 -5.14
C SER A 62 8.95 -17.88 -5.41
N GLY A 63 7.67 -18.02 -5.80
CA GLY A 63 6.98 -19.30 -5.85
C GLY A 63 6.93 -20.03 -4.50
N GLY A 64 7.08 -19.31 -3.38
CA GLY A 64 7.01 -19.86 -2.02
C GLY A 64 8.27 -20.60 -1.57
N LYS A 65 9.42 -20.27 -2.13
CA LYS A 65 10.70 -20.90 -1.79
C LYS A 65 11.73 -19.87 -1.38
N ALA A 66 12.76 -20.32 -0.67
CA ALA A 66 13.97 -19.55 -0.42
C ALA A 66 14.46 -18.84 -1.68
N VAL A 67 14.75 -17.55 -1.54
CA VAL A 67 15.29 -16.73 -2.62
C VAL A 67 16.79 -17.07 -2.78
N SER A 68 17.33 -16.91 -4.00
CA SER A 68 18.75 -17.14 -4.24
C SER A 68 19.60 -16.19 -3.37
N LYS A 69 20.79 -16.65 -2.94
CA LYS A 69 21.72 -15.81 -2.16
C LYS A 69 22.09 -14.50 -2.87
N THR A 70 22.14 -14.53 -4.20
CA THR A 70 22.41 -13.34 -5.02
C THR A 70 21.30 -12.30 -4.88
N ALA A 71 20.05 -12.73 -4.92
CA ALA A 71 18.90 -11.85 -4.74
C ALA A 71 18.75 -11.39 -3.28
N ALA A 72 19.01 -12.26 -2.29
CA ALA A 72 19.03 -11.87 -0.88
C ALA A 72 20.09 -10.78 -0.60
N ASN A 73 21.32 -10.94 -1.13
CA ASN A 73 22.37 -9.92 -1.00
C ASN A 73 22.00 -8.61 -1.72
N ALA A 74 21.31 -8.69 -2.86
CA ALA A 74 20.85 -7.50 -3.58
C ALA A 74 19.77 -6.72 -2.80
N LEU A 75 19.09 -7.38 -1.86
CA LEU A 75 17.99 -6.84 -1.05
C LEU A 75 18.39 -6.51 0.40
N GLU A 76 19.64 -6.73 0.81
CA GLU A 76 20.12 -6.56 2.19
C GLU A 76 19.81 -5.17 2.78
N ASN A 77 19.76 -4.13 1.93
CA ASN A 77 19.47 -2.75 2.33
C ASN A 77 18.04 -2.28 1.98
N ALA A 78 17.22 -3.13 1.36
CA ALA A 78 15.87 -2.79 0.90
C ALA A 78 14.81 -3.50 1.76
N VAL A 79 13.64 -2.87 1.94
CA VAL A 79 12.49 -3.55 2.52
C VAL A 79 11.90 -4.47 1.45
N TRP A 80 11.87 -5.78 1.69
CA TRP A 80 11.38 -6.73 0.71
C TRP A 80 10.43 -7.76 1.29
N GLY A 81 9.55 -8.26 0.44
CA GLY A 81 8.56 -9.26 0.78
C GLY A 81 8.37 -10.28 -0.32
N SER A 82 7.78 -11.41 0.02
CA SER A 82 7.49 -12.49 -0.92
C SER A 82 6.01 -12.57 -1.21
N GLU A 83 5.65 -12.75 -2.48
CA GLU A 83 4.32 -13.13 -2.91
C GLU A 83 4.33 -14.59 -3.34
N ASN A 84 3.33 -15.34 -2.88
CA ASN A 84 3.00 -16.64 -3.43
C ASN A 84 1.56 -17.01 -3.12
N ALA A 85 0.97 -17.91 -3.90
CA ALA A 85 -0.36 -18.43 -3.62
C ALA A 85 -0.42 -19.27 -2.33
N GLN A 86 0.70 -19.88 -1.93
CA GLN A 86 0.79 -20.78 -0.76
C GLN A 86 2.13 -20.60 -0.04
N PHE A 87 2.10 -20.50 1.29
CA PHE A 87 3.31 -20.64 2.10
C PHE A 87 3.16 -21.75 3.13
N ASP A 88 4.13 -22.66 3.15
CA ASP A 88 4.28 -23.67 4.19
C ASP A 88 5.13 -23.10 5.35
N ALA A 89 5.00 -23.67 6.55
CA ALA A 89 5.72 -23.19 7.73
C ALA A 89 7.26 -23.15 7.53
N GLU A 90 7.81 -24.19 6.89
CA GLU A 90 9.25 -24.28 6.59
C GLU A 90 9.68 -23.15 5.63
N SER A 91 8.88 -22.86 4.60
CA SER A 91 9.16 -21.78 3.65
C SER A 91 9.12 -20.40 4.31
N ILE A 92 8.22 -20.19 5.28
CA ILE A 92 8.13 -18.93 6.03
C ILE A 92 9.40 -18.73 6.87
N GLU A 93 9.86 -19.76 7.58
CA GLU A 93 11.09 -19.69 8.37
C GLU A 93 12.32 -19.43 7.49
N GLU A 94 12.41 -20.09 6.33
CA GLU A 94 13.49 -19.86 5.38
C GLU A 94 13.51 -18.40 4.87
N LEU A 95 12.35 -17.86 4.48
CA LEU A 95 12.23 -16.48 4.02
C LEU A 95 12.54 -15.48 5.13
N LYS A 96 12.07 -15.73 6.35
CA LYS A 96 12.39 -14.92 7.53
C LYS A 96 13.90 -14.92 7.81
N GLY A 97 14.56 -16.08 7.72
CA GLY A 97 16.00 -16.22 7.87
C GLY A 97 16.82 -15.46 6.82
N GLN A 98 16.21 -15.15 5.66
CA GLN A 98 16.80 -14.34 4.60
C GLN A 98 16.50 -12.83 4.75
N GLY A 99 15.78 -12.43 5.79
CA GLY A 99 15.44 -11.03 6.04
C GLY A 99 14.19 -10.55 5.31
N CYS A 100 13.27 -11.44 4.94
CA CYS A 100 11.95 -11.07 4.43
C CYS A 100 11.16 -10.28 5.48
N ASP A 101 10.62 -9.11 5.13
CA ASP A 101 9.90 -8.23 6.06
C ASP A 101 8.37 -8.44 6.00
N PHE A 102 7.82 -8.95 4.89
CA PHE A 102 6.38 -9.17 4.71
C PHE A 102 6.03 -10.25 3.69
N LEU A 103 4.83 -10.81 3.78
CA LEU A 103 4.31 -11.85 2.89
C LEU A 103 2.97 -11.45 2.28
N ILE A 104 2.78 -11.72 0.98
CA ILE A 104 1.51 -11.56 0.27
C ILE A 104 1.02 -12.94 -0.15
N PHE A 105 -0.15 -13.37 0.32
CA PHE A 105 -0.64 -14.73 0.08
C PHE A 105 -2.15 -14.89 0.02
N ASP A 106 -2.61 -16.01 -0.53
CA ASP A 106 -4.01 -16.42 -0.47
C ASP A 106 -4.29 -17.18 0.84
N ALA A 107 -5.41 -16.86 1.50
CA ALA A 107 -5.84 -17.49 2.74
C ALA A 107 -6.13 -18.99 2.59
N ALA A 108 -6.55 -19.46 1.40
CA ALA A 108 -7.04 -20.83 1.24
C ALA A 108 -5.93 -21.90 1.35
N ALA A 109 -4.69 -21.54 1.03
CA ALA A 109 -3.59 -22.50 0.90
C ALA A 109 -2.39 -22.21 1.83
N THR A 110 -2.45 -21.17 2.65
CA THR A 110 -1.30 -20.71 3.45
C THR A 110 -1.38 -21.16 4.91
N SER A 111 -0.23 -21.54 5.47
CA SER A 111 -0.08 -21.89 6.89
C SER A 111 -0.47 -20.73 7.81
N SER A 112 -1.17 -21.03 8.91
CA SER A 112 -1.54 -20.05 9.93
C SER A 112 -0.33 -19.37 10.60
N MET A 113 0.86 -19.96 10.49
CA MET A 113 2.11 -19.37 10.97
C MET A 113 2.41 -18.01 10.31
N ALA A 114 1.96 -17.78 9.08
CA ALA A 114 2.15 -16.50 8.40
C ALA A 114 1.38 -15.34 9.05
N VAL A 115 0.33 -15.63 9.82
CA VAL A 115 -0.54 -14.62 10.46
C VAL A 115 -0.11 -14.34 11.90
N ASN A 116 0.53 -15.31 12.56
CA ASN A 116 0.81 -15.26 13.99
C ASN A 116 2.28 -14.91 14.32
N ASP A 117 3.05 -14.43 13.34
CA ASP A 117 4.45 -14.02 13.51
C ASP A 117 4.57 -12.50 13.55
N ASP A 118 4.90 -11.94 14.73
CA ASP A 118 4.98 -10.49 14.97
C ASP A 118 6.13 -9.78 14.19
N ASP A 119 7.07 -10.54 13.63
CA ASP A 119 8.19 -10.00 12.85
C ASP A 119 7.87 -9.87 11.36
N LEU A 120 6.82 -10.55 10.89
CA LEU A 120 6.40 -10.57 9.48
C LEU A 120 5.05 -9.89 9.31
N SER A 121 5.00 -8.85 8.47
CA SER A 121 3.70 -8.32 8.07
C SER A 121 2.99 -9.27 7.10
N SER A 122 1.71 -9.50 7.33
CA SER A 122 0.90 -10.41 6.52
C SER A 122 -0.13 -9.63 5.68
N PHE A 123 -0.06 -9.83 4.36
CA PHE A 123 -0.98 -9.23 3.41
C PHE A 123 -1.81 -10.30 2.75
N LEU A 124 -3.13 -10.15 2.86
CA LEU A 124 -4.04 -11.06 2.20
C LEU A 124 -4.24 -10.64 0.75
N HIS A 125 -4.00 -11.57 -0.16
CA HIS A 125 -4.35 -11.40 -1.56
C HIS A 125 -5.86 -11.56 -1.74
N VAL A 126 -6.47 -10.57 -2.40
CA VAL A 126 -7.90 -10.56 -2.68
C VAL A 126 -8.11 -10.28 -4.18
N SER A 127 -8.93 -11.09 -4.83
CA SER A 127 -9.22 -10.99 -6.27
C SER A 127 -10.50 -10.19 -6.60
N GLY A 128 -11.20 -9.63 -5.61
CA GLY A 128 -12.47 -8.92 -5.82
C GLY A 128 -13.07 -8.31 -4.56
N GLU A 129 -14.40 -8.09 -4.58
CA GLU A 129 -15.13 -7.59 -3.41
C GLU A 129 -15.14 -8.64 -2.28
N LEU A 130 -14.92 -8.18 -1.05
CA LEU A 130 -15.11 -8.99 0.16
C LEU A 130 -16.53 -8.78 0.68
N ASP A 131 -17.18 -9.87 1.08
CA ASP A 131 -18.40 -9.73 1.86
C ASP A 131 -18.09 -9.18 3.27
N ARG A 132 -19.09 -8.59 3.89
CA ARG A 132 -18.92 -7.90 5.19
C ARG A 132 -18.46 -8.84 6.31
N MET A 133 -18.89 -10.10 6.30
CA MET A 133 -18.49 -11.07 7.32
C MET A 133 -17.03 -11.49 7.13
N THR A 134 -16.62 -11.73 5.89
CA THR A 134 -15.23 -12.05 5.56
C THR A 134 -14.31 -10.87 5.89
N ALA A 135 -14.67 -9.64 5.54
CA ALA A 135 -13.88 -8.46 5.91
C ALA A 135 -13.76 -8.28 7.44
N ALA A 136 -14.83 -8.51 8.20
CA ALA A 136 -14.78 -8.49 9.65
C ALA A 136 -13.87 -9.59 10.21
N ALA A 137 -13.88 -10.79 9.62
CA ALA A 137 -12.98 -11.88 10.01
C ALA A 137 -11.52 -11.54 9.74
N VAL A 138 -11.21 -10.92 8.60
CA VAL A 138 -9.86 -10.43 8.27
C VAL A 138 -9.37 -9.44 9.34
N ASN A 139 -10.19 -8.48 9.76
CA ASN A 139 -9.79 -7.52 10.79
C ASN A 139 -9.53 -8.19 12.15
N VAL A 140 -10.32 -9.20 12.52
CA VAL A 140 -10.14 -9.94 13.78
C VAL A 140 -8.88 -10.79 13.78
N LEU A 141 -8.52 -11.35 12.63
CA LEU A 141 -7.32 -12.18 12.46
C LEU A 141 -6.03 -11.37 12.47
N GLY A 142 -6.10 -10.04 12.41
CA GLY A 142 -4.95 -9.16 12.59
C GLY A 142 -3.99 -9.12 11.40
N PHE A 143 -4.48 -9.36 10.18
CA PHE A 143 -3.67 -9.16 8.98
C PHE A 143 -3.20 -7.69 8.90
N THR A 144 -1.98 -7.46 8.41
CA THR A 144 -1.44 -6.11 8.25
C THR A 144 -2.22 -5.32 7.20
N GLY A 145 -2.70 -5.97 6.13
CA GLY A 145 -3.48 -5.28 5.09
C GLY A 145 -3.89 -6.18 3.93
N LEU A 146 -4.30 -5.56 2.84
CA LEU A 146 -4.80 -6.25 1.64
C LEU A 146 -3.99 -5.93 0.40
N SER A 147 -3.91 -6.91 -0.51
CA SER A 147 -3.29 -6.76 -1.82
C SER A 147 -4.23 -7.20 -2.94
N LEU A 148 -4.51 -6.29 -3.87
CA LEU A 148 -5.29 -6.54 -5.10
C LEU A 148 -4.38 -6.62 -6.32
N VAL A 149 -4.37 -7.76 -6.98
CA VAL A 149 -3.43 -8.07 -8.07
C VAL A 149 -3.91 -7.60 -9.45
N ASP A 150 -5.19 -7.28 -9.65
CA ASP A 150 -5.70 -6.95 -11.00
C ASP A 150 -6.63 -5.74 -11.07
N ALA A 151 -6.76 -4.96 -9.99
CA ALA A 151 -7.74 -3.87 -9.94
C ALA A 151 -7.52 -2.80 -11.04
N LEU A 152 -6.29 -2.67 -11.55
CA LEU A 152 -5.90 -1.65 -12.53
C LEU A 152 -5.50 -2.20 -13.90
N ALA A 153 -5.83 -3.45 -14.22
CA ALA A 153 -5.46 -4.09 -15.50
C ALA A 153 -6.07 -3.45 -16.77
N GLY A 154 -6.95 -2.45 -16.62
CA GLY A 154 -7.54 -1.68 -17.73
C GLY A 154 -6.66 -0.56 -18.26
N SER A 155 -7.05 0.03 -19.40
CA SER A 155 -6.35 1.16 -20.04
C SER A 155 -6.57 2.52 -19.37
N SER A 156 -7.65 2.68 -18.62
CA SER A 156 -8.00 3.93 -17.93
C SER A 156 -8.63 3.64 -16.58
N LEU A 157 -8.39 4.50 -15.60
CA LEU A 157 -9.02 4.44 -14.29
C LEU A 157 -10.45 5.00 -14.38
N ASP A 158 -11.47 4.15 -14.21
CA ASP A 158 -12.87 4.59 -14.18
C ASP A 158 -13.33 4.91 -12.74
N VAL A 159 -14.36 5.75 -12.63
CA VAL A 159 -15.00 6.12 -11.36
C VAL A 159 -15.55 4.88 -10.65
N GLN A 160 -16.06 3.89 -11.40
CA GLN A 160 -16.52 2.64 -10.81
C GLN A 160 -15.39 1.91 -10.07
N GLN A 161 -14.20 1.82 -10.67
CA GLN A 161 -13.04 1.20 -10.03
C GLN A 161 -12.61 1.95 -8.76
N LEU A 162 -12.66 3.28 -8.78
CA LEU A 162 -12.38 4.10 -7.59
C LEU A 162 -13.39 3.85 -6.46
N ILE A 163 -14.68 3.70 -6.80
CA ILE A 163 -15.73 3.37 -5.83
C ILE A 163 -15.47 2.00 -5.23
N ASP A 164 -15.13 1.00 -6.05
CA ASP A 164 -14.91 -0.36 -5.58
C ASP A 164 -13.65 -0.46 -4.68
N LEU A 165 -12.57 0.25 -5.03
CA LEU A 165 -11.40 0.40 -4.15
C LEU A 165 -11.77 1.08 -2.82
N ALA A 166 -12.56 2.15 -2.85
CA ALA A 166 -12.97 2.87 -1.65
C ALA A 166 -13.90 2.05 -0.74
N LYS A 167 -14.81 1.25 -1.31
CA LYS A 167 -15.64 0.31 -0.54
C LYS A 167 -14.76 -0.70 0.19
N LEU A 168 -13.78 -1.27 -0.51
CA LEU A 168 -12.92 -2.32 0.00
C LEU A 168 -12.02 -1.77 1.12
N GLN A 169 -11.43 -0.58 0.93
CA GLN A 169 -10.70 0.13 1.99
C GLN A 169 -11.58 0.44 3.22
N ALA A 170 -12.86 0.74 3.03
CA ALA A 170 -13.76 1.05 4.15
C ALA A 170 -14.16 -0.19 4.98
N GLN A 171 -13.92 -1.39 4.46
CA GLN A 171 -14.28 -2.65 5.13
C GLN A 171 -13.12 -3.25 5.94
N VAL A 172 -11.87 -2.93 5.59
CA VAL A 172 -10.69 -3.54 6.20
C VAL A 172 -9.79 -2.50 6.87
N GLU A 173 -9.31 -2.85 8.06
CA GLU A 173 -8.37 -2.05 8.82
C GLU A 173 -6.95 -2.37 8.32
N GLY A 174 -6.36 -1.46 7.53
CA GLY A 174 -4.97 -1.61 7.09
C GLY A 174 -4.69 -0.96 5.73
N PRO A 175 -3.41 -0.92 5.32
CA PRO A 175 -2.99 -0.48 4.00
C PRO A 175 -3.54 -1.36 2.87
N LEU A 176 -4.00 -0.70 1.80
CA LEU A 176 -4.38 -1.33 0.55
C LEU A 176 -3.29 -1.18 -0.51
N LEU A 177 -2.80 -2.33 -0.97
CA LEU A 177 -1.81 -2.47 -2.02
C LEU A 177 -2.53 -2.80 -3.32
N VAL A 178 -2.22 -2.05 -4.38
CA VAL A 178 -2.85 -2.25 -5.69
C VAL A 178 -1.78 -2.44 -6.75
N ARG A 179 -1.88 -3.50 -7.54
CA ARG A 179 -0.99 -3.74 -8.68
C ARG A 179 -1.42 -2.93 -9.90
N GLY A 180 -0.45 -2.23 -10.47
CA GLY A 180 -0.57 -1.46 -11.70
C GLY A 180 0.41 -1.96 -12.76
N SER A 181 -0.01 -1.86 -14.03
CA SER A 181 0.76 -2.31 -15.19
C SER A 181 1.17 -1.19 -16.14
N ARG A 182 0.87 0.08 -15.80
CA ARG A 182 1.12 1.24 -16.66
C ARG A 182 1.70 2.42 -15.88
N VAL A 183 2.25 3.38 -16.60
CA VAL A 183 2.54 4.71 -16.06
C VAL A 183 1.21 5.41 -15.74
N TYR A 184 1.09 5.93 -14.52
CA TYR A 184 -0.07 6.70 -14.09
C TYR A 184 0.23 8.19 -14.10
N ALA A 185 -0.74 8.98 -14.57
CA ALA A 185 -0.65 10.43 -14.48
C ALA A 185 -0.84 10.90 -13.03
N THR A 186 -0.36 12.10 -12.71
CA THR A 186 -0.50 12.71 -11.37
C THR A 186 -1.97 12.79 -10.92
N SER A 187 -2.91 13.04 -11.84
CA SER A 187 -4.35 13.06 -11.55
C SER A 187 -4.89 11.68 -11.13
N GLU A 188 -4.46 10.61 -11.79
CA GLU A 188 -4.85 9.24 -11.47
C GLU A 188 -4.28 8.79 -10.13
N ILE A 189 -2.99 9.09 -9.86
CA ILE A 189 -2.35 8.81 -8.56
C ILE A 189 -3.11 9.56 -7.44
N THR A 190 -3.51 10.80 -7.69
CA THR A 190 -4.32 11.56 -6.74
C THR A 190 -5.70 10.91 -6.51
N ALA A 191 -6.32 10.37 -7.56
CA ALA A 191 -7.60 9.68 -7.47
C ALA A 191 -7.48 8.37 -6.67
N LEU A 192 -6.46 7.55 -6.94
CA LEU A 192 -6.16 6.32 -6.18
C LEU A 192 -5.94 6.63 -4.70
N ARG A 193 -5.18 7.68 -4.40
CA ARG A 193 -4.97 8.13 -3.01
C ARG A 193 -6.28 8.49 -2.34
N ASN A 194 -7.15 9.20 -3.04
CA ASN A 194 -8.44 9.62 -2.50
C ASN A 194 -9.40 8.44 -2.30
N ALA A 195 -9.27 7.38 -3.10
CA ALA A 195 -9.97 6.11 -2.89
C ALA A 195 -9.40 5.28 -1.72
N GLY A 196 -8.27 5.70 -1.14
CA GLY A 196 -7.68 5.05 0.02
C GLY A 196 -6.58 4.04 -0.30
N VAL A 197 -6.08 4.00 -1.54
CA VAL A 197 -4.91 3.19 -1.90
C VAL A 197 -3.67 3.73 -1.20
N ASN A 198 -2.91 2.85 -0.55
CA ASN A 198 -1.70 3.22 0.20
C ASN A 198 -0.41 2.87 -0.54
N ALA A 199 -0.42 1.85 -1.40
CA ALA A 199 0.73 1.54 -2.23
C ALA A 199 0.34 1.09 -3.63
N LEU A 200 1.20 1.41 -4.59
CA LEU A 200 1.12 0.97 -5.96
C LEU A 200 2.25 -0.04 -6.24
N LEU A 201 1.90 -1.26 -6.65
CA LEU A 201 2.85 -2.26 -7.11
C LEU A 201 3.08 -2.08 -8.61
N VAL A 202 4.33 -1.95 -9.03
CA VAL A 202 4.73 -1.77 -10.43
C VAL A 202 5.78 -2.79 -10.82
N ALA A 203 5.72 -3.34 -12.03
CA ALA A 203 6.74 -4.27 -12.50
C ALA A 203 8.12 -3.58 -12.57
N LEU A 204 9.18 -4.30 -12.17
CA LEU A 204 10.58 -3.86 -12.30
C LEU A 204 11.18 -4.25 -13.66
N ASP A 205 10.41 -4.11 -14.74
CA ASP A 205 10.87 -4.40 -16.10
C ASP A 205 11.53 -3.18 -16.76
N ASP A 206 11.04 -1.97 -16.46
CA ASP A 206 11.57 -0.72 -17.02
C ASP A 206 11.85 0.34 -15.94
N ALA A 207 13.13 0.67 -15.77
CA ALA A 207 13.58 1.69 -14.84
C ALA A 207 13.11 3.11 -15.20
N ASP A 208 12.87 3.39 -16.48
CA ASP A 208 12.41 4.72 -16.92
C ASP A 208 10.94 4.94 -16.58
N THR A 209 10.09 3.94 -16.80
CA THR A 209 8.71 3.89 -16.31
C THR A 209 8.62 4.17 -14.80
N ILE A 210 9.50 3.57 -14.00
CA ILE A 210 9.50 3.77 -12.54
C ILE A 210 9.90 5.20 -12.16
N ARG A 211 10.91 5.77 -12.84
CA ARG A 211 11.30 7.17 -12.64
C ARG A 211 10.17 8.12 -13.00
N GLU A 212 9.44 7.84 -14.07
CA GLU A 212 8.31 8.67 -14.50
C GLU A 212 7.16 8.62 -13.49
N ILE A 213 6.79 7.44 -13.01
CA ILE A 213 5.77 7.28 -11.95
C ILE A 213 6.20 8.03 -10.69
N ARG A 214 7.46 7.89 -10.27
CA ARG A 214 7.99 8.60 -9.10
C ARG A 214 8.01 10.11 -9.31
N GLY A 215 8.35 10.59 -10.51
CA GLY A 215 8.22 11.99 -10.90
C GLY A 215 6.79 12.50 -10.75
N ASN A 216 5.81 11.73 -11.26
CA ASN A 216 4.40 12.06 -11.16
C ASN A 216 3.88 12.05 -9.72
N MET A 217 4.35 11.12 -8.88
CA MET A 217 4.04 11.06 -7.45
C MET A 217 4.56 12.27 -6.68
N ARG A 218 5.74 12.79 -7.01
CA ARG A 218 6.30 14.01 -6.39
C ARG A 218 5.47 15.26 -6.71
N GLN A 219 4.77 15.27 -7.85
CA GLN A 219 3.88 16.36 -8.27
C GLN A 219 2.48 16.29 -7.64
N VAL A 220 2.11 15.18 -6.99
CA VAL A 220 0.82 15.04 -6.32
C VAL A 220 0.73 16.08 -5.23
N GLN A 221 -0.22 17.01 -5.39
CA GLN A 221 -0.42 18.05 -4.40
C GLN A 221 -0.97 17.44 -3.11
N PRO A 222 -0.61 18.00 -1.94
CA PRO A 222 -1.24 17.63 -0.68
C PRO A 222 -2.75 17.78 -0.82
N LYS A 223 -3.53 16.82 -0.32
CA LYS A 223 -4.97 17.00 -0.13
C LYS A 223 -5.14 18.29 0.70
N ARG A 224 -5.56 19.40 0.05
CA ARG A 224 -6.00 20.59 0.78
C ARG A 224 -7.12 20.05 1.67
N SER A 225 -6.97 20.15 2.99
CA SER A 225 -8.06 19.87 3.91
C SER A 225 -9.25 20.66 3.37
N SER A 226 -10.22 19.99 2.78
CA SER A 226 -11.36 20.70 2.23
C SER A 226 -12.07 21.26 3.46
N SER A 227 -11.91 22.56 3.65
CA SER A 227 -12.84 23.40 4.40
C SER A 227 -14.19 23.30 3.70
N ARG A 228 -14.83 22.13 3.83
CA ARG A 228 -16.18 21.84 3.37
C ARG A 228 -17.09 21.61 4.58
N SER A 229 -16.65 22.02 5.77
CA SER A 229 -17.41 21.95 7.02
C SER A 229 -17.90 23.30 7.53
N SER A 230 -18.09 24.33 6.68
CA SER A 230 -18.61 25.62 7.16
C SER A 230 -19.60 26.33 6.23
N SER A 231 -20.27 25.63 5.30
CA SER A 231 -21.33 26.27 4.50
C SER A 231 -22.70 25.61 4.54
N TRP A 232 -22.89 24.50 5.27
CA TRP A 232 -24.21 23.90 5.51
C TRP A 232 -24.46 23.66 7.00
N SER A 233 -24.06 24.61 7.84
CA SER A 233 -24.62 24.67 9.20
C SER A 233 -26.11 24.99 9.10
N ALA A 234 -26.90 24.00 9.46
CA ALA A 234 -28.34 24.02 9.75
C ALA A 234 -28.95 25.42 9.95
N LEU A 235 -29.87 25.78 9.06
CA LEU A 235 -30.91 26.78 9.35
C LEU A 235 -31.95 26.10 10.24
N ALA A 236 -31.69 26.03 11.55
CA ALA A 236 -32.76 25.76 12.49
C ALA A 236 -33.69 26.99 12.53
N PRO A 237 -35.02 26.80 12.45
CA PRO A 237 -35.95 27.92 12.56
C PRO A 237 -35.87 28.50 13.97
N HIS A 238 -35.64 29.81 14.06
CA HIS A 238 -35.72 30.57 15.29
C HIS A 238 -37.21 30.69 15.64
N SER A 239 -37.68 29.97 16.65
CA SER A 239 -38.93 30.30 17.32
C SER A 239 -38.70 31.61 18.09
N PRO A 240 -39.55 32.64 17.90
CA PRO A 240 -39.51 33.82 18.76
C PRO A 240 -40.05 33.45 20.14
N ASP A 241 -39.28 33.77 21.17
CA ASP A 241 -39.73 33.74 22.56
C ASP A 241 -40.93 34.70 22.71
N GLU A 242 -42.04 34.15 23.18
CA GLU A 242 -43.16 34.93 23.70
C GLU A 242 -42.74 35.51 25.06
N GLU A 243 -42.35 36.78 25.08
CA GLU A 243 -42.24 37.59 26.30
C GLU A 243 -43.47 38.50 26.42
N ASP A 244 -44.24 38.24 27.49
CA ASP A 244 -44.86 39.18 28.42
C ASP A 244 -45.81 40.28 27.93
N GLU A 245 -47.11 40.09 28.22
CA GLU A 245 -47.98 41.10 28.85
C GLU A 245 -48.91 40.47 29.92
#